data_AF-A0A3D0JQN0-F1
#
_entry.id   AF-A0A3D0JQN0-F1
#
_cell.length_a   1.000
_cell.length_b   1.000
_cell.length_c   1.000
_cell.angle_alpha   90.00
_cell.angle_beta   90.00
_cell.angle_gamma   90.00
#
_symmetry.space_group_name_H-M   'P 1'
#
loop_
_entity.id
_entity.type
_entity.pdbx_description
1 polymer ?
#
loop_
_entity_poly.entity_id
_entity_poly.type
_entity_poly.pdbx_seq_one_letter_code
_entity_poly.pdbx_strand_id
1 'polypeptide(L)'
;TVGEQLVKLPAGNLVLYPGSSRHRVEAVTRGERLASFFWIESLVREDSQRQMLLDMDVAIQRLTAQRADDQSLLELTGVYHNLLRRWSDT
;
A
#
# COMPACT_ATOMS: atom_id res chain seq x y z
N THR A 1 10.19 -8.46 8.20
CA THR A 1 10.14 -7.47 9.29
C THR A 1 10.74 -6.19 8.75
N VAL A 2 9.96 -5.14 8.59
CA VAL A 2 10.54 -3.81 8.39
C VAL A 2 11.31 -3.51 9.68
N GLY A 3 12.60 -3.17 9.57
CA GLY A 3 13.42 -2.84 10.74
C GLY A 3 12.83 -1.67 11.53
N GLU A 4 13.43 -1.34 12.68
CA GLU A 4 13.00 -0.15 13.43
C GLU A 4 13.12 1.10 12.55
N GLN A 5 11.97 1.61 12.10
CA GLN A 5 11.88 2.81 11.27
C GLN A 5 11.18 3.90 12.06
N LEU A 6 11.87 5.02 12.27
CA LEU A 6 11.30 6.20 12.90
C LEU A 6 10.47 6.97 11.85
N VAL A 7 9.21 7.24 12.16
CA VAL A 7 8.28 7.93 11.25
C VAL A 7 7.66 9.15 11.95
N LYS A 8 7.91 10.34 11.40
CA LYS A 8 7.23 11.60 11.78
C LYS A 8 6.98 12.42 10.52
N LEU A 9 5.77 12.30 9.98
CA LEU A 9 5.38 12.97 8.74
C LEU A 9 4.79 14.37 9.00
N PRO A 10 4.81 15.28 8.01
CA PRO A 10 4.09 16.55 8.09
C PRO A 10 2.57 16.35 8.24
N ALA A 11 1.88 17.38 8.76
CA ALA A 11 0.41 17.35 8.86
C ALA A 11 -0.25 17.04 7.50
N GLY A 12 -1.31 16.24 7.51
CA GLY A 12 -2.02 15.81 6.28
C GLY A 12 -1.41 14.60 5.56
N ASN A 13 -0.26 14.09 6.00
CA ASN A 13 0.35 12.88 5.43
C ASN A 13 -0.06 11.64 6.23
N LEU A 14 -0.02 10.47 5.59
CA LEU A 14 -0.39 9.18 6.18
C LEU A 14 0.76 8.17 6.07
N VAL A 15 0.87 7.30 7.07
CA VAL A 15 1.70 6.09 7.03
C VAL A 15 0.77 4.88 7.10
N LEU A 16 0.98 3.92 6.20
CA LEU A 16 0.31 2.62 6.19
C LEU A 16 1.35 1.55 6.49
N TYR A 17 1.02 0.62 7.38
CA TYR A 17 1.89 -0.49 7.77
C TYR A 17 1.06 -1.73 8.14
N PRO A 18 1.62 -2.94 8.05
CA PRO A 18 0.91 -4.16 8.41
C PRO A 18 0.49 -4.14 9.88
N GLY A 19 -0.76 -4.50 10.18
CA GLY A 19 -1.28 -4.56 11.55
C GLY A 19 -0.51 -5.54 12.47
N SER A 20 0.23 -6.50 11.90
CA SER A 20 1.13 -7.41 12.62
C SER A 20 2.46 -6.78 13.04
N SER A 21 2.76 -5.55 12.61
CA SER A 21 4.02 -4.88 12.92
C SER A 21 4.03 -4.40 14.37
N ARG A 22 5.05 -4.81 15.13
CA ARG A 22 5.29 -4.27 16.47
C ARG A 22 5.70 -2.80 16.35
N HIS A 23 4.98 -1.91 17.02
CA HIS A 23 5.22 -0.47 16.97
C HIS A 23 4.97 0.17 18.34
N ARG A 24 5.56 1.35 18.55
CA ARG A 24 5.29 2.21 19.70
C ARG A 24 5.41 3.67 19.27
N VAL A 25 4.74 4.56 19.99
CA VAL A 25 4.90 6.01 19.87
C VAL A 25 5.75 6.49 21.04
N GLU A 26 6.89 7.11 20.74
CA GLU A 26 7.74 7.72 21.78
C GLU A 26 7.03 8.89 22.47
N ALA A 27 7.38 9.15 23.73
CA ALA A 27 6.79 10.24 24.50
C ALA A 27 7.02 11.61 23.84
N VAL A 28 5.97 12.43 23.79
CA VAL A 28 6.08 13.83 23.33
C VAL A 28 6.69 14.66 24.45
N THR A 29 7.92 15.16 24.25
CA THR A 29 8.65 15.91 25.28
C THR A 29 8.26 17.38 25.39
N ARG A 30 7.60 17.94 24.36
CA ARG A 30 7.07 19.32 24.35
C ARG A 30 5.94 19.47 23.34
N GLY A 31 4.90 20.22 23.72
CA GLY A 31 3.72 20.44 22.88
C GLY A 31 2.80 19.22 22.84
N GLU A 32 2.10 19.03 21.73
CA GLU A 32 1.18 17.90 21.52
C GLU A 32 1.33 17.29 20.12
N ARG A 33 0.91 16.03 19.97
CA ARG A 33 0.83 15.33 18.67
C ARG A 33 -0.57 14.78 18.48
N LEU A 34 -1.42 15.55 17.80
CA LEU A 34 -2.74 15.11 17.37
C LEU A 34 -2.65 14.27 16.11
N ALA A 35 -3.33 13.13 16.08
CA ALA A 35 -3.37 12.24 14.93
C ALA A 35 -4.69 11.44 14.91
N SER A 36 -5.13 11.07 13.72
CA SER A 36 -6.16 10.05 13.52
C SER A 36 -5.48 8.71 13.24
N PHE A 37 -5.97 7.64 13.85
CA PHE A 37 -5.53 6.27 13.59
C PHE A 37 -6.76 5.37 13.42
N PHE A 38 -6.64 4.39 12.54
CA PHE A 38 -7.71 3.44 12.25
C PHE A 38 -7.12 2.20 11.60
N TRP A 39 -7.96 1.18 11.47
CA TRP A 39 -7.66 -0.05 10.74
C TRP A 39 -8.55 -0.13 9.51
N ILE A 40 -8.04 -0.82 8.48
CA ILE A 40 -8.79 -1.12 7.26
C ILE A 40 -8.65 -2.61 7.03
N GLU A 41 -9.76 -3.26 6.71
CA GLU A 41 -9.74 -4.62 6.19
C GLU A 41 -9.52 -4.55 4.68
N SER A 42 -8.45 -5.21 4.21
CA SER A 42 -8.15 -5.30 2.78
C SER A 42 -8.98 -6.40 2.15
N LEU A 43 -9.44 -6.17 0.92
CA LEU A 43 -10.02 -7.22 0.07
C LEU A 43 -9.07 -8.41 -0.10
N VAL A 44 -7.77 -8.16 -0.21
CA VAL A 44 -6.75 -9.21 -0.32
C VAL A 44 -6.11 -9.46 1.04
N ARG A 45 -6.31 -10.65 1.59
CA ARG A 45 -5.88 -11.02 2.95
C ARG A 45 -4.37 -11.21 3.08
N GLU A 46 -3.74 -11.88 2.14
CA GLU A 46 -2.30 -12.18 2.20
C GLU A 46 -1.44 -10.94 1.85
N ASP A 47 -0.44 -10.64 2.68
CA ASP A 47 0.41 -9.46 2.51
C ASP A 47 1.28 -9.51 1.24
N SER A 48 1.83 -10.69 0.93
CA SER A 48 2.64 -10.93 -0.28
C SER A 48 1.82 -10.68 -1.56
N GLN A 49 0.56 -11.13 -1.58
CA GLN A 49 -0.36 -10.94 -2.71
C GLN A 49 -0.73 -9.48 -2.89
N ARG A 50 -1.02 -8.76 -1.79
CA ARG A 50 -1.23 -7.30 -1.83
C ARG A 50 -0.02 -6.55 -2.38
N GLN A 51 1.17 -6.89 -1.89
CA GLN A 51 2.39 -6.23 -2.35
C GLN A 51 2.63 -6.49 -3.85
N MET A 52 2.42 -7.72 -4.31
CA MET A 52 2.55 -8.08 -5.72
C MET A 52 1.56 -7.31 -6.61
N LEU A 53 0.31 -7.17 -6.17
CA LEU A 53 -0.69 -6.35 -6.88
C LEU A 53 -0.27 -4.88 -6.93
N LEU A 54 0.22 -4.32 -5.82
CA LEU A 54 0.70 -2.93 -5.77
C LEU A 54 1.88 -2.71 -6.72
N ASP A 55 2.86 -3.60 -6.72
CA ASP A 55 4.04 -3.52 -7.60
C ASP A 55 3.64 -3.57 -9.07
N MET A 56 2.68 -4.45 -9.41
CA MET A 56 2.14 -4.59 -10.75
C MET A 56 1.37 -3.33 -11.18
N ASP A 57 0.50 -2.77 -10.34
CA ASP A 57 -0.24 -1.54 -10.64
C ASP A 57 0.71 -0.35 -10.84
N VAL A 58 1.70 -0.17 -9.96
CA VAL A 58 2.72 0.87 -10.11
C VAL A 58 3.49 0.71 -11.43
N ALA A 59 3.82 -0.52 -11.83
CA ALA A 59 4.47 -0.77 -13.11
C ALA A 59 3.56 -0.42 -14.30
N ILE A 60 2.29 -0.82 -14.28
CA ILE A 60 1.29 -0.47 -15.30
C ILE A 60 1.16 1.05 -15.41
N GLN A 61 0.98 1.77 -14.29
CA GLN A 61 0.88 3.23 -14.29
C GLN A 61 2.12 3.89 -14.89
N ARG A 62 3.33 3.37 -14.59
CA ARG A 62 4.58 3.88 -15.14
C ARG A 62 4.66 3.69 -16.66
N LEU A 63 4.25 2.52 -17.16
CA LEU A 63 4.19 2.22 -18.59
C LEU A 63 3.15 3.09 -19.31
N THR A 64 1.99 3.30 -18.69
CA THR A 64 0.94 4.21 -19.19
C THR A 64 1.47 5.63 -19.32
N ALA A 65 2.18 6.14 -18.31
CA ALA A 65 2.79 7.48 -18.37
C ALA A 65 3.84 7.61 -19.48
N GLN A 66 4.50 6.51 -19.84
CA GLN A 66 5.49 6.44 -20.93
C GLN A 66 4.86 6.21 -22.31
N ARG A 67 3.52 6.09 -22.40
CA ARG A 67 2.80 5.78 -23.65
C ARG A 67 3.29 4.48 -24.30
N ALA A 68 3.43 3.44 -23.47
CA ALA A 68 3.68 2.09 -23.95
C ALA A 68 2.53 1.60 -24.86
N ASP A 69 2.75 0.47 -25.54
CA ASP A 69 1.76 -0.15 -26.42
C ASP A 69 0.42 -0.41 -25.71
N ASP A 70 -0.67 0.08 -26.31
CA ASP A 70 -2.02 0.04 -25.73
C ASP A 70 -2.52 -1.40 -25.54
N GLN A 71 -2.19 -2.31 -26.46
CA GLN A 71 -2.60 -3.71 -26.36
C GLN A 71 -1.91 -4.39 -25.18
N SER A 72 -0.61 -4.19 -25.03
CA SER A 72 0.18 -4.72 -23.91
C SER A 72 -0.32 -4.17 -22.56
N LEU A 73 -0.66 -2.87 -22.50
CA LEU A 73 -1.24 -2.26 -21.29
C LEU A 73 -2.60 -2.87 -20.94
N LEU A 74 -3.46 -3.12 -21.94
CA LEU A 74 -4.75 -3.77 -21.74
C LEU A 74 -4.59 -5.20 -21.20
N GLU A 75 -3.66 -5.98 -21.77
CA GLU A 75 -3.37 -7.34 -21.32
C GLU A 75 -2.88 -7.38 -19.86
N LEU A 76 -1.92 -6.53 -19.50
CA LEU A 76 -1.42 -6.41 -18.13
C LEU A 76 -2.52 -5.99 -17.15
N THR A 77 -3.33 -4.99 -17.52
CA THR A 77 -4.47 -4.53 -16.70
C THR A 77 -5.49 -5.65 -16.51
N GLY A 78 -5.75 -6.45 -17.54
CA GLY A 78 -6.59 -7.65 -17.46
C GLY A 78 -6.04 -8.70 -16.50
N VAL A 79 -4.73 -8.96 -16.52
CA VAL A 79 -4.08 -9.87 -15.56
C VAL A 79 -4.19 -9.34 -14.14
N TYR A 80 -3.92 -8.05 -13.90
CA TYR A 80 -4.08 -7.41 -12.59
C TYR A 80 -5.48 -7.63 -12.02
N HIS A 81 -6.53 -7.33 -12.80
CA HIS A 81 -7.91 -7.51 -12.34
C HIS A 81 -8.30 -8.98 -12.14
N ASN A 82 -7.75 -9.90 -12.94
CA ASN A 82 -7.97 -11.32 -12.73
C ASN A 82 -7.33 -11.83 -11.43
N LEU A 83 -6.13 -11.37 -11.09
CA LEU A 83 -5.48 -11.67 -9.82
C LEU A 83 -6.24 -11.07 -8.65
N LEU A 84 -6.62 -9.79 -8.74
CA LEU A 84 -7.43 -9.13 -7.72
C LEU A 84 -8.72 -9.91 -7.44
N ARG A 85 -9.46 -10.32 -8.48
CA ARG A 85 -10.70 -11.10 -8.31
C ARG A 85 -10.46 -12.47 -7.67
N ARG A 86 -9.32 -13.12 -7.98
CA ARG A 86 -8.98 -14.44 -7.44
C ARG A 86 -8.54 -14.39 -5.98
N TRP A 87 -7.90 -13.30 -5.57
CA TRP A 87 -7.31 -13.13 -4.24
C TRP A 87 -8.16 -12.28 -3.30
N SER A 88 -9.27 -11.73 -3.80
CA SER A 88 -10.20 -10.98 -2.96
C SER A 88 -11.07 -11.93 -2.14
N ASP A 89 -11.14 -11.67 -0.84
CA ASP A 89 -12.14 -12.17 0.07
C ASP A 89 -13.29 -11.14 0.12
N THR A 90 -14.40 -11.45 -0.56
CA THR A 90 -15.62 -10.62 -0.62
C THR A 90 -16.82 -11.36 -0.06
#